data_AF-A0A924F0K0-F1
#
_entry.id   AF-A0A924F0K0-F1
#
_cell.length_a   1.000
_cell.length_b   1.000
_cell.length_c   1.000
_cell.angle_alpha   90.00
_cell.angle_beta   90.00
_cell.angle_gamma   90.00
#
_symmetry.space_group_name_H-M   'P 1'
#
loop_
_entity.id
_entity.type
_entity.pdbx_description
1 polymer ?
#
loop_
_entity_poly.entity_id
_entity_poly.type
_entity_poly.pdbx_seq_one_letter_code
_entity_poly.pdbx_strand_id
1 'polypeptide(L)'
;MRTLLLSLTIALAGCNAGDDRGATAMSAPPLAPDAIVLRIAARGGIARAYRYPTLDSAIWTTRSALPAQVRPLAFSTDAGTLALADSMGVAWRLTLGSGVLERAMATPLRETVSLDGSSIFGLSDGAVLRLTTTQATPWLVRTVASINRLQPLRDGGVLLVGHRGTETVITRFRPPSTTAVDSAVLPGNARLISAAGGDRYYLSDGPRRLVSVRARDLETLGTISIGDSIVATASSPSGDRVYVLGRDDAASRVQVISKYADEIVATVEVPTSASDLRMDPLGRYLLVRHGAEGDSVVVIGVATNSVLGRFASPWRADLPMVFPDGRIATLRGNDVVTLAEGDFRPLAVTPDGAKDIWMVVQWNGFSRRGEALVRARVVRPDTLPRPVVVDTAAAAPPVDSVSPDSALAFATARPAPVPERSPPLDSARRAPTGGESGQAPSRSSAALRANLQADSNRRVAVRKESARRAGVATVRIPVATTTAPAQTGGKRGSFVVQFAALKAERTAREIASKIKANGEKAHIMVTTTNGTALYRVILGPFRSRPEAERAGRAAGRDFWVFDKGSN
;
A
#
# COMPACT_ATOMS: atom_id res chain seq x y z
N MET A 1 37.49 3.62 43.87
CA MET A 1 38.61 4.52 43.52
C MET A 1 39.56 3.76 42.60
N ARG A 2 40.07 4.39 41.54
CA ARG A 2 40.98 3.85 40.50
C ARG A 2 40.42 2.75 39.56
N THR A 3 39.98 3.23 38.41
CA THR A 3 39.96 2.56 37.10
C THR A 3 41.32 1.92 36.74
N LEU A 4 41.28 0.74 36.12
CA LEU A 4 42.39 0.24 35.29
C LEU A 4 42.08 0.52 33.81
N LEU A 5 42.98 1.23 33.12
CA LEU A 5 43.02 1.21 31.66
C LEU A 5 43.86 0.00 31.22
N LEU A 6 43.34 -0.78 30.26
CA LEU A 6 44.11 -1.81 29.57
C LEU A 6 44.64 -1.26 28.25
N SER A 7 45.88 -0.75 28.25
CA SER A 7 46.55 -0.28 27.05
C SER A 7 47.23 -1.44 26.31
N LEU A 8 46.56 -1.99 25.30
CA LEU A 8 47.11 -3.05 24.45
C LEU A 8 48.20 -2.49 23.52
N THR A 9 49.45 -2.88 23.76
CA THR A 9 50.60 -2.52 22.92
C THR A 9 50.81 -3.60 21.86
N ILE A 10 50.79 -3.23 20.58
CA ILE A 10 51.10 -4.15 19.48
C ILE A 10 52.55 -3.92 19.07
N ALA A 11 53.38 -4.95 19.22
CA ALA A 11 54.77 -4.94 18.77
C ALA A 11 54.85 -5.18 17.25
N LEU A 12 55.64 -4.37 16.55
CA LEU A 12 56.04 -4.69 15.18
C LEU A 12 57.21 -5.70 15.22
N ALA A 13 57.04 -6.84 14.56
CA ALA A 13 58.12 -7.73 14.16
C ALA A 13 58.23 -7.69 12.63
N GLY A 14 59.44 -7.42 12.11
CA GLY A 14 59.69 -7.28 10.68
C GLY A 14 60.09 -8.59 10.01
N CYS A 15 59.53 -8.80 8.82
CA CYS A 15 60.06 -9.58 7.69
C CYS A 15 60.54 -11.03 7.93
N ASN A 16 59.85 -11.98 7.30
CA ASN A 16 60.53 -12.75 6.25
C ASN A 16 59.56 -13.09 5.09
N ALA A 17 60.10 -13.40 3.91
CA ALA A 17 59.35 -13.48 2.65
C ALA A 17 58.76 -14.88 2.36
N GLY A 18 57.68 -14.90 1.55
CA GLY A 18 57.25 -16.06 0.78
C GLY A 18 55.95 -16.74 1.22
N ASP A 19 54.79 -16.23 0.77
CA ASP A 19 53.79 -17.00 -0.01
C ASP A 19 52.61 -16.08 -0.40
N ASP A 20 52.66 -15.49 -1.60
CA ASP A 20 51.53 -14.75 -2.18
C ASP A 20 50.48 -15.74 -2.74
N ARG A 21 49.64 -16.29 -1.85
CA ARG A 21 48.45 -17.06 -2.23
C ARG A 21 47.19 -16.47 -1.64
N GLY A 22 46.36 -15.89 -2.52
CA GLY A 22 44.92 -15.75 -2.26
C GLY A 22 44.47 -14.51 -1.50
N ALA A 23 45.00 -13.33 -1.82
CA ALA A 23 44.32 -12.08 -1.50
C ALA A 23 43.03 -11.95 -2.35
N THR A 24 41.95 -12.61 -1.92
CA THR A 24 40.61 -12.36 -2.46
C THR A 24 40.29 -10.88 -2.28
N ALA A 25 40.10 -10.16 -3.39
CA ALA A 25 39.74 -8.75 -3.33
C ALA A 25 38.47 -8.59 -2.49
N MET A 26 38.60 -7.97 -1.31
CA MET A 26 37.45 -7.60 -0.49
C MET A 26 36.58 -6.67 -1.32
N SER A 27 35.42 -7.16 -1.74
CA SER A 27 34.40 -6.34 -2.38
C SER A 27 34.10 -5.16 -1.46
N ALA A 28 34.30 -3.94 -1.96
CA ALA A 28 33.98 -2.75 -1.18
C ALA A 28 32.50 -2.84 -0.75
N PRO A 29 32.17 -2.54 0.52
CA PRO A 29 30.79 -2.58 0.97
C PRO A 29 29.95 -1.68 0.05
N PRO A 30 28.77 -2.14 -0.43
CA PRO A 30 27.95 -1.35 -1.32
C PRO A 30 27.64 -0.01 -0.65
N LEU A 31 27.88 1.10 -1.34
CA LEU A 31 27.57 2.42 -0.80
C LEU A 31 26.09 2.47 -0.42
N ALA A 32 25.83 2.84 0.84
CA ALA A 32 24.48 3.06 1.33
C ALA A 32 23.72 4.00 0.39
N PRO A 33 22.42 3.78 0.15
CA PRO A 33 21.68 4.54 -0.85
C PRO A 33 21.59 6.02 -0.49
N ASP A 34 21.96 6.88 -1.42
CA ASP A 34 21.88 8.34 -1.31
C ASP A 34 20.48 8.78 -0.88
N ALA A 35 20.39 9.61 0.16
CA ALA A 35 19.15 10.27 0.54
C ALA A 35 18.87 11.43 -0.43
N ILE A 36 17.81 11.29 -1.22
CA ILE A 36 17.40 12.26 -2.23
C ILE A 36 16.07 12.88 -1.82
N VAL A 37 16.00 14.22 -1.84
CA VAL A 37 14.75 14.96 -1.67
C VAL A 37 14.21 15.32 -3.05
N LEU A 38 13.00 14.84 -3.35
CA LEU A 38 12.20 15.25 -4.50
C LEU A 38 11.30 16.41 -4.08
N ARG A 39 11.36 17.50 -4.84
CA ARG A 39 10.46 18.67 -4.74
C ARG A 39 9.66 18.76 -6.03
N ILE A 40 8.35 18.62 -5.94
CA ILE A 40 7.43 18.57 -7.08
C ILE A 40 6.49 19.77 -7.00
N ALA A 41 6.54 20.69 -7.97
CA ALA A 41 5.69 21.88 -7.94
C ALA A 41 4.20 21.52 -7.78
N ALA A 42 3.56 21.98 -6.71
CA ALA A 42 2.21 21.54 -6.33
C ALA A 42 1.12 21.97 -7.34
N ARG A 43 1.39 23.05 -8.09
CA ARG A 43 0.54 23.54 -9.20
C ARG A 43 0.90 22.93 -10.56
N GLY A 44 1.76 21.91 -10.59
CA GLY A 44 2.26 21.30 -11.82
C GLY A 44 3.48 22.01 -12.39
N GLY A 45 3.98 21.51 -13.52
CA GLY A 45 5.23 21.96 -14.11
C GLY A 45 6.41 21.10 -13.67
N ILE A 46 7.35 21.66 -12.92
CA ILE A 46 8.68 21.06 -12.77
C ILE A 46 8.84 20.29 -11.44
N ALA A 47 9.35 19.07 -11.54
CA ALA A 47 9.93 18.31 -10.43
C ALA A 47 11.46 18.41 -10.43
N ARG A 48 12.07 18.48 -9.25
CA ARG A 48 13.52 18.56 -9.04
C ARG A 48 13.98 17.57 -7.97
N ALA A 49 15.21 17.10 -8.06
CA ALA A 49 15.84 16.27 -7.04
C ALA A 49 17.07 16.98 -6.45
N TYR A 50 17.29 16.80 -5.15
CA TYR A 50 18.39 17.42 -4.38
C TYR A 50 19.07 16.35 -3.53
N ARG A 51 20.39 16.44 -3.34
CA ARG A 51 21.10 15.62 -2.34
C ARG A 51 20.77 16.12 -0.94
N TYR A 52 20.38 15.21 -0.07
CA TYR A 52 20.29 15.46 1.36
C TYR A 52 21.69 15.33 2.00
N PRO A 53 22.10 16.18 2.96
CA PRO A 53 21.34 17.25 3.62
C PRO A 53 21.49 18.65 3.01
N THR A 54 22.24 18.85 1.92
CA THR A 54 22.62 20.22 1.49
C THR A 54 21.44 21.01 0.93
N LEU A 55 20.59 20.39 0.09
CA LEU A 55 19.33 20.94 -0.45
C LEU A 55 19.41 22.30 -1.18
N ASP A 56 20.63 22.75 -1.46
CA ASP A 56 21.03 24.02 -2.03
C ASP A 56 20.92 24.02 -3.57
N SER A 57 21.36 22.94 -4.19
CA SER A 57 21.45 22.79 -5.64
C SER A 57 20.68 21.55 -6.12
N ALA A 58 19.86 21.73 -7.17
CA ALA A 58 19.16 20.62 -7.80
C ALA A 58 20.14 19.76 -8.61
N ILE A 59 20.27 18.48 -8.28
CA ILE A 59 21.09 17.51 -9.03
C ILE A 59 20.40 16.98 -10.28
N TRP A 60 19.08 17.17 -10.37
CA TRP A 60 18.25 16.72 -11.48
C TRP A 60 16.96 17.55 -11.57
N THR A 61 16.43 17.68 -12.77
CA THR A 61 15.16 18.34 -13.08
C THR A 61 14.42 17.52 -14.14
N THR A 62 13.09 17.39 -14.02
CA THR A 62 12.25 16.72 -15.02
C THR A 62 12.38 17.38 -16.40
N ARG A 63 12.24 16.59 -17.48
CA ARG A 63 12.20 17.12 -18.86
C ARG A 63 10.78 17.42 -19.32
N SER A 64 9.80 16.69 -18.78
CA SER A 64 8.37 16.87 -19.08
C SER A 64 7.67 17.58 -17.94
N ALA A 65 6.73 18.48 -18.26
CA ALA A 65 5.89 19.12 -17.27
C ALA A 65 4.91 18.11 -16.64
N LEU A 66 4.85 18.08 -15.30
CA LEU A 66 3.87 17.31 -14.54
C LEU A 66 2.51 18.03 -14.53
N PRO A 67 1.39 17.28 -14.49
CA PRO A 67 0.07 17.83 -14.22
C PRO A 67 0.02 18.63 -12.91
N ALA A 68 -0.96 19.52 -12.80
CA ALA A 68 -1.27 20.17 -11.52
C ALA A 68 -1.80 19.16 -10.50
N GLN A 69 -1.57 19.43 -9.21
CA GLN A 69 -2.15 18.66 -8.11
C GLN A 69 -1.81 17.15 -8.12
N VAL A 70 -0.65 16.78 -8.66
CA VAL A 70 -0.14 15.40 -8.57
C VAL A 70 0.13 14.99 -7.12
N ARG A 71 -0.28 13.76 -6.78
CA ARG A 71 0.02 13.09 -5.52
C ARG A 71 1.07 12.00 -5.78
N PRO A 72 2.28 12.11 -5.20
CA PRO A 72 3.24 11.01 -5.16
C PRO A 72 2.67 9.80 -4.40
N LEU A 73 2.89 8.61 -4.93
CA LEU A 73 2.36 7.35 -4.38
C LEU A 73 3.48 6.52 -3.75
N ALA A 74 4.44 6.09 -4.58
CA ALA A 74 5.58 5.28 -4.17
C ALA A 74 6.72 5.38 -5.20
N PHE A 75 7.94 5.14 -4.76
CA PHE A 75 9.14 5.18 -5.58
C PHE A 75 9.75 3.77 -5.72
N SER A 76 10.07 3.40 -6.95
CA SER A 76 10.77 2.17 -7.31
C SER A 76 12.27 2.44 -7.36
N THR A 77 13.01 1.92 -6.38
CA THR A 77 14.48 2.03 -6.35
C THR A 77 15.13 1.30 -7.51
N ASP A 78 14.57 0.15 -7.88
CA ASP A 78 15.15 -0.74 -8.89
C ASP A 78 14.94 -0.16 -10.30
N ALA A 79 13.74 0.37 -10.58
CA ALA A 79 13.44 0.98 -11.87
C ALA A 79 13.82 2.47 -11.95
N GLY A 80 14.07 3.15 -10.82
CA GLY A 80 14.27 4.59 -10.77
C GLY A 80 13.03 5.38 -11.15
N THR A 81 11.83 4.87 -10.82
CA THR A 81 10.55 5.45 -11.26
C THR A 81 9.67 5.86 -10.08
N LEU A 82 9.02 7.02 -10.21
CA LEU A 82 8.04 7.52 -9.24
C LEU A 82 6.63 7.31 -9.80
N ALA A 83 5.79 6.59 -9.06
CA ALA A 83 4.36 6.50 -9.33
C ALA A 83 3.64 7.74 -8.77
N LEU A 84 2.77 8.33 -9.60
CA LEU A 84 2.00 9.53 -9.32
C LEU A 84 0.52 9.30 -9.69
N ALA A 85 -0.39 10.03 -9.07
CA ALA A 85 -1.77 10.19 -9.55
C ALA A 85 -2.14 11.67 -9.56
N ASP A 86 -2.84 12.15 -10.58
CA ASP A 86 -3.38 13.53 -10.60
C ASP A 86 -4.79 13.62 -9.99
N SER A 87 -5.32 14.85 -9.88
CA SER A 87 -6.66 15.11 -9.34
C SER A 87 -7.80 14.62 -10.23
N MET A 88 -7.53 14.26 -11.50
CA MET A 88 -8.48 13.63 -12.42
C MET A 88 -8.47 12.10 -12.32
N GLY A 89 -7.65 11.52 -11.44
CA GLY A 89 -7.52 10.08 -11.25
C GLY A 89 -6.61 9.39 -12.26
N VAL A 90 -5.90 10.12 -13.12
CA VAL A 90 -4.98 9.51 -14.09
C VAL A 90 -3.70 9.12 -13.36
N ALA A 91 -3.27 7.87 -13.55
CA ALA A 91 -1.99 7.38 -13.03
C ALA A 91 -0.85 7.70 -14.00
N TRP A 92 0.26 8.21 -13.45
CA TRP A 92 1.47 8.59 -14.18
C TRP A 92 2.71 7.91 -13.59
N ARG A 93 3.74 7.74 -14.42
CA ARG A 93 5.05 7.24 -14.01
C ARG A 93 6.13 8.20 -14.50
N LEU A 94 6.95 8.69 -13.58
CA LEU A 94 8.07 9.59 -13.85
C LEU A 94 9.39 8.83 -13.70
N THR A 95 10.11 8.63 -14.79
CA THR A 95 11.39 7.92 -14.79
C THR A 95 12.54 8.90 -14.57
N LEU A 96 13.19 8.84 -13.40
CA LEU A 96 14.22 9.81 -13.01
C LEU A 96 15.45 9.74 -13.92
N GLY A 97 15.87 8.53 -14.31
CA GLY A 97 17.04 8.35 -15.17
C GLY A 97 16.93 9.04 -16.55
N SER A 98 15.73 9.10 -17.12
CA SER A 98 15.48 9.72 -18.44
C SER A 98 14.88 11.13 -18.34
N GLY A 99 14.12 11.44 -17.28
CA GLY A 99 13.33 12.67 -17.17
C GLY A 99 11.96 12.61 -17.85
N VAL A 100 11.55 11.42 -18.34
CA VAL A 100 10.30 11.21 -19.07
C VAL A 100 9.15 10.95 -18.10
N LEU A 101 8.03 11.63 -18.35
CA LEU A 101 6.75 11.39 -17.69
C LEU A 101 5.81 10.66 -18.65
N GLU A 102 5.31 9.50 -18.24
CA GLU A 102 4.42 8.66 -19.03
C GLU A 102 3.07 8.50 -18.33
N ARG A 103 1.98 8.44 -19.11
CA ARG A 103 0.67 8.05 -18.58
C ARG A 103 0.69 6.55 -18.34
N ALA A 104 0.74 6.15 -17.08
CA ALA A 104 0.83 4.74 -16.70
C ALA A 104 -0.48 4.00 -16.98
N MET A 105 -1.63 4.63 -16.78
CA MET A 105 -2.93 4.04 -17.12
C MET A 105 -3.81 5.04 -17.87
N ALA A 106 -4.40 4.59 -18.98
CA ALA A 106 -5.29 5.42 -19.80
C ALA A 106 -6.65 5.67 -19.13
N THR A 107 -7.17 4.68 -18.41
CA THR A 107 -8.42 4.75 -17.65
C THR A 107 -8.21 5.58 -16.37
N PRO A 108 -9.01 6.65 -16.14
CA PRO A 108 -9.03 7.35 -14.85
C PRO A 108 -9.47 6.42 -13.71
N LEU A 109 -8.93 6.62 -12.52
CA LEU A 109 -9.12 5.75 -11.37
C LEU A 109 -9.72 6.53 -10.20
N ARG A 110 -10.79 5.98 -9.59
CA ARG A 110 -11.40 6.54 -8.37
C ARG A 110 -10.44 6.48 -7.18
N GLU A 111 -9.58 5.47 -7.16
CA GLU A 111 -8.58 5.23 -6.14
C GLU A 111 -7.33 4.71 -6.84
N THR A 112 -6.18 5.34 -6.60
CA THR A 112 -4.87 4.92 -7.12
C THR A 112 -3.90 4.74 -5.97
N VAL A 113 -3.28 3.57 -5.89
CA VAL A 113 -2.34 3.20 -4.82
C VAL A 113 -1.16 2.42 -5.38
N SER A 114 0.01 2.61 -4.78
CA SER A 114 1.24 1.86 -5.06
C SER A 114 2.02 1.75 -3.75
N LEU A 115 2.78 0.67 -3.60
CA LEU A 115 3.67 0.43 -2.45
C LEU A 115 5.15 0.41 -2.86
N ASP A 116 5.41 0.12 -4.13
CA ASP A 116 6.73 -0.18 -4.72
C ASP A 116 7.11 0.76 -5.87
N GLY A 117 6.21 1.66 -6.31
CA GLY A 117 6.36 2.53 -7.49
C GLY A 117 6.27 1.79 -8.84
N SER A 118 6.70 0.53 -8.89
CA SER A 118 6.61 -0.35 -10.05
C SER A 118 5.16 -0.77 -10.34
N SER A 119 4.44 -1.22 -9.31
CA SER A 119 3.06 -1.70 -9.38
C SER A 119 2.08 -0.59 -9.02
N ILE A 120 1.22 -0.21 -9.95
CA ILE A 120 0.10 0.70 -9.69
C ILE A 120 -1.18 -0.11 -9.67
N PHE A 121 -1.91 -0.05 -8.57
CA PHE A 121 -3.26 -0.59 -8.45
C PHE A 121 -4.29 0.55 -8.53
N GLY A 122 -5.43 0.25 -9.13
CA GLY A 122 -6.49 1.20 -9.40
C GLY A 122 -7.89 0.62 -9.23
N LEU A 123 -8.88 1.47 -8.96
CA LEU A 123 -10.30 1.10 -9.07
C LEU A 123 -11.01 1.97 -10.12
N SER A 124 -11.66 1.32 -11.09
CA SER A 124 -12.55 1.96 -12.08
C SER A 124 -13.79 1.09 -12.27
N ASP A 125 -14.99 1.65 -12.21
CA ASP A 125 -16.26 0.99 -12.59
C ASP A 125 -16.46 -0.42 -11.98
N GLY A 126 -16.17 -0.55 -10.69
CA GLY A 126 -16.26 -1.82 -9.95
C GLY A 126 -15.22 -2.88 -10.33
N ALA A 127 -14.25 -2.54 -11.19
CA ALA A 127 -13.09 -3.36 -11.50
C ALA A 127 -11.85 -2.84 -10.74
N VAL A 128 -11.12 -3.77 -10.12
CA VAL A 128 -9.78 -3.52 -9.62
C VAL A 128 -8.80 -3.83 -10.74
N LEU A 129 -7.90 -2.88 -10.99
CA LEU A 129 -6.90 -2.91 -12.04
C LEU A 129 -5.50 -2.94 -11.40
N ARG A 130 -4.54 -3.58 -12.05
CA ARG A 130 -3.11 -3.43 -11.76
C ARG A 130 -2.32 -3.30 -13.07
N LEU A 131 -1.39 -2.36 -13.12
CA LEU A 131 -0.35 -2.31 -14.14
C LEU A 131 1.04 -2.21 -13.51
N THR A 132 2.00 -2.94 -14.07
CA THR A 132 3.43 -2.85 -13.72
C THR A 132 4.18 -1.99 -14.73
N THR A 133 5.51 -2.08 -14.77
CA THR A 133 6.36 -1.43 -15.79
C THR A 133 6.49 -2.24 -17.08
N THR A 134 6.21 -3.55 -17.04
CA THR A 134 6.46 -4.49 -18.16
C THR A 134 5.18 -5.00 -18.84
N GLN A 135 4.01 -4.71 -18.28
CA GLN A 135 2.73 -5.16 -18.83
C GLN A 135 2.17 -4.15 -19.85
N ALA A 136 1.81 -4.66 -21.04
CA ALA A 136 1.05 -3.89 -22.03
C ALA A 136 -0.45 -3.80 -21.69
N THR A 137 -1.00 -4.79 -20.98
CA THR A 137 -2.42 -4.85 -20.58
C THR A 137 -2.56 -4.93 -19.06
N PRO A 138 -3.53 -4.22 -18.44
CA PRO A 138 -3.77 -4.32 -17.01
C PRO A 138 -4.25 -5.72 -16.62
N TRP A 139 -3.78 -6.20 -15.47
CA TRP A 139 -4.49 -7.26 -14.73
C TRP A 139 -5.80 -6.67 -14.19
N LEU A 140 -6.89 -7.43 -14.26
CA LEU A 140 -8.24 -6.97 -13.93
C LEU A 140 -9.01 -8.04 -13.17
N VAL A 141 -9.66 -7.65 -12.07
CA VAL A 141 -10.71 -8.44 -11.41
C VAL A 141 -11.94 -7.58 -11.15
N ARG A 142 -13.13 -8.20 -11.18
CA ARG A 142 -14.39 -7.56 -10.78
C ARG A 142 -14.90 -8.22 -9.50
N THR A 143 -15.46 -7.43 -8.59
CA THR A 143 -15.99 -7.91 -7.31
C THR A 143 -17.47 -7.58 -7.18
N VAL A 144 -18.23 -8.46 -6.51
CA VAL A 144 -19.62 -8.18 -6.13
C VAL A 144 -19.73 -7.23 -4.92
N ALA A 145 -18.65 -7.10 -4.14
CA ALA A 145 -18.56 -6.14 -3.06
C ALA A 145 -18.20 -4.74 -3.61
N SER A 146 -18.80 -3.70 -3.02
CA SER A 146 -18.44 -2.31 -3.28
C SER A 146 -17.14 -1.98 -2.56
N ILE A 147 -16.03 -1.96 -3.31
CA ILE A 147 -14.69 -1.71 -2.77
C ILE A 147 -14.57 -0.24 -2.33
N ASN A 148 -14.12 -0.02 -1.10
CA ASN A 148 -13.85 1.31 -0.54
C ASN A 148 -12.37 1.56 -0.21
N ARG A 149 -11.53 0.51 -0.27
CA ARG A 149 -10.09 0.62 -0.04
C ARG A 149 -9.31 -0.47 -0.76
N LEU A 150 -8.24 -0.05 -1.43
CA LEU A 150 -7.19 -0.90 -1.99
C LEU A 150 -5.95 -0.82 -1.10
N GLN A 151 -5.41 -1.97 -0.71
CA GLN A 151 -4.16 -2.05 0.04
C GLN A 151 -3.17 -2.98 -0.69
N PRO A 152 -2.20 -2.43 -1.43
CA PRO A 152 -1.12 -3.23 -2.01
C PRO A 152 -0.30 -3.89 -0.89
N LEU A 153 0.21 -5.09 -1.16
CA LEU A 153 0.92 -5.93 -0.21
C LEU A 153 2.38 -6.14 -0.65
N ARG A 154 3.28 -6.39 0.30
CA ARG A 154 4.72 -6.58 0.04
C ARG A 154 5.05 -7.81 -0.82
N ASP A 155 4.13 -8.76 -0.95
CA ASP A 155 4.27 -9.98 -1.78
C ASP A 155 3.86 -9.79 -3.25
N GLY A 156 3.58 -8.54 -3.65
CA GLY A 156 3.03 -8.16 -4.96
C GLY A 156 1.51 -8.31 -5.09
N GLY A 157 0.84 -8.77 -4.03
CA GLY A 157 -0.61 -8.91 -3.95
C GLY A 157 -1.34 -7.60 -3.64
N VAL A 158 -2.66 -7.71 -3.52
CA VAL A 158 -3.53 -6.63 -3.05
C VAL A 158 -4.61 -7.21 -2.14
N LEU A 159 -4.83 -6.55 -1.00
CA LEU A 159 -5.99 -6.74 -0.16
C LEU A 159 -7.07 -5.73 -0.58
N LEU A 160 -8.24 -6.25 -0.92
CA LEU A 160 -9.43 -5.46 -1.18
C LEU A 160 -10.26 -5.41 0.10
N VAL A 161 -10.73 -4.22 0.47
CA VAL A 161 -11.74 -4.05 1.51
C VAL A 161 -12.94 -3.33 0.91
N GLY A 162 -14.12 -3.86 1.15
CA GLY A 162 -15.37 -3.35 0.62
C GLY A 162 -16.57 -3.89 1.38
N HIS A 163 -17.77 -3.53 0.91
CA HIS A 163 -19.02 -3.89 1.59
C HIS A 163 -19.98 -4.66 0.68
N ARG A 164 -20.75 -5.56 1.30
CA ARG A 164 -21.88 -6.27 0.70
C ARG A 164 -23.06 -6.16 1.67
N GLY A 165 -24.00 -5.26 1.39
CA GLY A 165 -25.03 -4.89 2.35
C GLY A 165 -24.40 -4.26 3.60
N THR A 166 -24.65 -4.85 4.77
CA THR A 166 -24.09 -4.45 6.07
C THR A 166 -22.83 -5.22 6.47
N GLU A 167 -22.33 -6.12 5.61
CA GLU A 167 -21.12 -6.90 5.86
C GLU A 167 -19.89 -6.22 5.23
N THR A 168 -18.75 -6.32 5.90
CA THR A 168 -17.45 -6.02 5.30
C THR A 168 -16.88 -7.30 4.69
N VAL A 169 -16.54 -7.23 3.41
CA VAL A 169 -15.86 -8.30 2.70
C VAL A 169 -14.41 -7.90 2.53
N ILE A 170 -13.49 -8.76 2.99
CA ILE A 170 -12.07 -8.67 2.69
C ILE A 170 -11.69 -9.79 1.74
N THR A 171 -10.95 -9.45 0.68
CA THR A 171 -10.52 -10.42 -0.34
C THR A 171 -9.07 -10.14 -0.73
N ARG A 172 -8.22 -11.16 -0.66
CA ARG A 172 -6.80 -11.07 -1.05
C ARG A 172 -6.60 -11.63 -2.45
N PHE A 173 -5.96 -10.89 -3.33
CA PHE A 173 -5.53 -11.35 -4.65
C PHE A 173 -4.01 -11.34 -4.76
N ARG A 174 -3.46 -12.27 -5.54
CA ARG A 174 -2.05 -12.29 -5.94
C ARG A 174 -1.93 -12.34 -7.46
N PRO A 175 -1.85 -11.18 -8.13
CA PRO A 175 -1.66 -11.09 -9.58
C PRO A 175 -0.42 -11.88 -10.03
N PRO A 176 -0.41 -12.50 -11.22
CA PRO A 176 -1.41 -12.35 -12.28
C PRO A 176 -2.67 -13.22 -12.11
N SER A 177 -2.80 -14.02 -11.05
CA SER A 177 -4.03 -14.80 -10.81
C SER A 177 -5.23 -13.87 -10.63
N THR A 178 -6.34 -14.17 -11.32
CA THR A 178 -7.65 -13.52 -11.13
C THR A 178 -8.54 -14.30 -10.15
N THR A 179 -8.06 -15.42 -9.61
CA THR A 179 -8.70 -16.12 -8.48
C THR A 179 -8.20 -15.51 -7.18
N ALA A 180 -9.11 -15.27 -6.24
CA ALA A 180 -8.75 -14.82 -4.91
C ALA A 180 -7.87 -15.89 -4.23
N VAL A 181 -6.82 -15.44 -3.54
CA VAL A 181 -6.04 -16.29 -2.64
C VAL A 181 -6.89 -16.68 -1.44
N ASP A 182 -7.65 -15.72 -0.92
CA ASP A 182 -8.52 -15.91 0.24
C ASP A 182 -9.59 -14.81 0.33
N SER A 183 -10.67 -15.06 1.06
CA SER A 183 -11.68 -14.06 1.41
C SER A 183 -12.37 -14.36 2.73
N ALA A 184 -12.56 -13.34 3.56
CA ALA A 184 -13.33 -13.42 4.80
C ALA A 184 -14.42 -12.33 4.85
N VAL A 185 -15.41 -12.54 5.70
CA VAL A 185 -16.53 -11.64 5.93
C VAL A 185 -16.54 -11.24 7.40
N LEU A 186 -16.60 -9.94 7.67
CA LEU A 186 -16.72 -9.36 9.00
C LEU A 186 -18.07 -8.66 9.15
N PRO A 187 -18.71 -8.70 10.35
CA PRO A 187 -19.95 -8.00 10.59
C PRO A 187 -19.75 -6.47 10.58
N GLY A 188 -20.76 -5.74 10.11
CA GLY A 188 -20.77 -4.28 10.12
C GLY A 188 -19.82 -3.64 9.10
N ASN A 189 -19.64 -2.33 9.23
CA ASN A 189 -18.84 -1.49 8.33
C ASN A 189 -17.42 -1.30 8.86
N ALA A 190 -16.63 -2.36 8.87
CA ALA A 190 -15.25 -2.35 9.31
C ALA A 190 -14.34 -1.65 8.28
N ARG A 191 -13.44 -0.78 8.75
CA ARG A 191 -12.45 -0.06 7.94
C ARG A 191 -11.06 -0.60 8.24
N LEU A 192 -10.25 -0.85 7.19
CA LEU A 192 -8.84 -1.21 7.38
C LEU A 192 -8.07 -0.07 8.06
N ILE A 193 -7.55 -0.35 9.24
CA ILE A 193 -6.72 0.52 10.07
C ILE A 193 -5.24 0.31 9.76
N SER A 194 -4.81 -0.94 9.66
CA SER A 194 -3.43 -1.27 9.30
C SER A 194 -3.32 -2.59 8.55
N ALA A 195 -2.35 -2.65 7.64
CA ALA A 195 -1.82 -3.86 7.04
C ALA A 195 -0.27 -3.84 6.97
N ALA A 196 0.36 -3.06 7.85
CA ALA A 196 1.82 -3.02 7.97
C ALA A 196 2.35 -4.37 8.48
N GLY A 197 3.61 -4.71 8.15
CA GLY A 197 4.19 -6.02 8.46
C GLY A 197 3.74 -7.15 7.52
N GLY A 198 2.44 -7.21 7.18
CA GLY A 198 1.88 -8.15 6.20
C GLY A 198 1.62 -9.57 6.74
N ASP A 199 1.82 -9.78 8.04
CA ASP A 199 1.46 -10.97 8.83
C ASP A 199 0.07 -10.83 9.49
N ARG A 200 -0.36 -9.60 9.76
CA ARG A 200 -1.64 -9.25 10.37
C ARG A 200 -2.27 -8.01 9.76
N TYR A 201 -3.60 -7.96 9.77
CA TYR A 201 -4.41 -6.80 9.45
C TYR A 201 -5.21 -6.39 10.69
N TYR A 202 -5.39 -5.08 10.87
CA TYR A 202 -6.29 -4.53 11.88
C TYR A 202 -7.41 -3.77 11.18
N LEU A 203 -8.65 -4.08 11.54
CA LEU A 203 -9.85 -3.39 11.05
C LEU A 203 -10.61 -2.78 12.22
N SER A 204 -11.35 -1.69 12.00
CA SER A 204 -12.22 -1.12 13.04
C SER A 204 -13.47 -1.97 13.27
N ASP A 205 -13.85 -2.15 14.53
CA ASP A 205 -15.11 -2.80 14.92
C ASP A 205 -15.96 -1.82 15.75
N GLY A 206 -16.75 -1.03 15.02
CA GLY A 206 -17.37 0.18 15.56
C GLY A 206 -16.34 1.27 15.88
N PRO A 207 -16.71 2.29 16.66
CA PRO A 207 -15.84 3.44 16.93
C PRO A 207 -14.73 3.17 17.95
N ARG A 208 -14.84 2.11 18.78
CA ARG A 208 -14.05 1.93 20.02
C ARG A 208 -13.34 0.58 20.15
N ARG A 209 -13.25 -0.18 19.06
CA ARG A 209 -12.60 -1.50 19.03
C ARG A 209 -11.89 -1.72 17.70
N LEU A 210 -10.89 -2.59 17.71
CA LEU A 210 -10.30 -3.17 16.50
C LEU A 210 -10.54 -4.67 16.47
N VAL A 211 -10.59 -5.26 15.29
CA VAL A 211 -10.49 -6.70 15.06
C VAL A 211 -9.15 -7.01 14.43
N SER A 212 -8.44 -7.96 15.03
CA SER A 212 -7.17 -8.53 14.57
C SER A 212 -7.45 -9.69 13.62
N VAL A 213 -6.89 -9.64 12.41
CA VAL A 213 -7.08 -10.64 11.36
C VAL A 213 -5.73 -11.14 10.86
N ARG A 214 -5.51 -12.45 10.80
CA ARG A 214 -4.26 -13.03 10.30
C ARG A 214 -4.17 -12.90 8.78
N ALA A 215 -3.05 -12.42 8.25
CA ALA A 215 -2.96 -12.11 6.82
C ALA A 215 -2.90 -13.36 5.90
N ARG A 216 -2.49 -14.52 6.43
CA ARG A 216 -2.24 -15.76 5.65
C ARG A 216 -3.52 -16.49 5.24
N ASP A 217 -4.53 -16.47 6.11
CA ASP A 217 -5.76 -17.28 6.07
C ASP A 217 -7.02 -16.48 6.49
N LEU A 218 -6.88 -15.15 6.57
CA LEU A 218 -7.91 -14.16 6.94
C LEU A 218 -8.72 -14.52 8.21
N GLU A 219 -8.16 -15.35 9.08
CA GLU A 219 -8.78 -15.76 10.34
C GLU A 219 -8.82 -14.58 11.31
N THR A 220 -10.00 -14.32 11.88
CA THR A 220 -10.17 -13.37 12.99
C THR A 220 -9.53 -13.95 14.24
N LEU A 221 -8.51 -13.27 14.76
CA LEU A 221 -7.76 -13.66 15.94
C LEU A 221 -8.43 -13.20 17.24
N GLY A 222 -9.07 -12.03 17.21
CA GLY A 222 -9.72 -11.44 18.38
C GLY A 222 -10.07 -9.97 18.19
N THR A 223 -10.68 -9.41 19.23
CA THR A 223 -11.10 -7.99 19.29
C THR A 223 -10.32 -7.25 20.38
N ILE A 224 -9.73 -6.12 20.03
CA ILE A 224 -8.97 -5.24 20.92
C ILE A 224 -9.87 -4.07 21.31
N SER A 225 -10.15 -3.93 22.60
CA SER A 225 -10.93 -2.80 23.11
C SER A 225 -10.05 -1.56 23.23
N ILE A 226 -10.37 -0.52 22.48
CA ILE A 226 -9.68 0.77 22.51
C ILE A 226 -10.22 1.64 23.64
N GLY A 227 -11.51 1.49 23.98
CA GLY A 227 -12.23 2.32 24.97
C GLY A 227 -12.61 3.70 24.40
N ASP A 228 -11.71 4.28 23.63
CA ASP A 228 -11.84 5.60 23.04
C ASP A 228 -12.36 5.56 21.60
N SER A 229 -13.03 6.64 21.18
CA SER A 229 -13.46 6.80 19.79
C SER A 229 -12.23 7.04 18.90
N ILE A 230 -11.98 6.14 17.95
CA ILE A 230 -10.83 6.16 17.04
C ILE A 230 -10.91 7.39 16.11
N VAL A 231 -9.95 8.30 16.22
CA VAL A 231 -9.83 9.52 15.41
C VAL A 231 -8.91 9.28 14.21
N ALA A 232 -7.65 8.92 14.47
CA ALA A 232 -6.61 8.76 13.46
C ALA A 232 -5.69 7.58 13.82
N THR A 233 -4.98 7.02 12.83
CA THR A 233 -4.19 5.80 13.02
C THR A 233 -2.93 5.81 12.16
N ALA A 234 -1.79 5.44 12.74
CA ALA A 234 -0.52 5.26 12.03
C ALA A 234 0.08 3.89 12.38
N SER A 235 0.96 3.37 11.52
CA SER A 235 1.67 2.10 11.78
C SER A 235 3.17 2.31 11.71
N SER A 236 3.90 1.64 12.59
CA SER A 236 5.36 1.54 12.50
C SER A 236 5.78 0.91 11.15
N PRO A 237 6.94 1.26 10.58
CA PRO A 237 7.40 0.71 9.29
C PRO A 237 7.59 -0.82 9.28
N SER A 238 7.94 -1.41 10.44
CA SER A 238 8.02 -2.87 10.63
C SER A 238 6.64 -3.55 10.74
N GLY A 239 5.60 -2.81 11.09
CA GLY A 239 4.27 -3.33 11.41
C GLY A 239 4.11 -3.85 12.84
N ASP A 240 5.17 -3.82 13.65
CA ASP A 240 5.16 -4.41 15.00
C ASP A 240 4.27 -3.65 15.99
N ARG A 241 4.04 -2.37 15.71
CA ARG A 241 3.17 -1.48 16.47
C ARG A 241 2.21 -0.70 15.58
N VAL A 242 0.95 -0.62 16.02
CA VAL A 242 -0.08 0.27 15.48
C VAL A 242 -0.39 1.34 16.52
N TYR A 243 -0.41 2.60 16.09
CA TYR A 243 -0.70 3.77 16.92
C TYR A 243 -2.10 4.25 16.61
N VAL A 244 -2.95 4.32 17.64
CA VAL A 244 -4.35 4.73 17.56
C VAL A 244 -4.52 6.01 18.35
N LEU A 245 -4.86 7.11 17.69
CA LEU A 245 -5.33 8.32 18.35
C LEU A 245 -6.80 8.10 18.74
N GLY A 246 -7.03 7.86 20.02
CA GLY A 246 -8.35 7.81 20.64
C GLY A 246 -8.76 9.18 21.20
N ARG A 247 -10.07 9.42 21.27
CA ARG A 247 -10.69 10.53 22.01
C ARG A 247 -11.88 10.04 22.83
N ASP A 248 -11.99 10.54 24.05
CA ASP A 248 -13.20 10.53 24.88
C ASP A 248 -13.72 11.98 25.09
N ASP A 249 -14.72 12.16 25.96
CA ASP A 249 -15.36 13.47 26.17
C ASP A 249 -14.45 14.49 26.89
N ALA A 250 -13.34 14.06 27.48
CA ALA A 250 -12.43 14.88 28.30
C ALA A 250 -10.98 14.95 27.75
N ALA A 251 -10.51 13.91 27.07
CA ALA A 251 -9.11 13.73 26.71
C ALA A 251 -8.90 13.07 25.33
N SER A 252 -7.69 13.24 24.80
CA SER A 252 -7.21 12.57 23.58
C SER A 252 -5.88 11.90 23.89
N ARG A 253 -5.71 10.64 23.45
CA ARG A 253 -4.53 9.83 23.76
C ARG A 253 -4.11 8.96 22.58
N VAL A 254 -2.82 8.75 22.44
CA VAL A 254 -2.25 7.81 21.47
C VAL A 254 -1.99 6.49 22.17
N GLN A 255 -2.80 5.48 21.86
CA GLN A 255 -2.65 4.12 22.35
C GLN A 255 -1.79 3.31 21.37
N VAL A 256 -0.85 2.55 21.92
CA VAL A 256 0.15 1.77 21.16
C VAL A 256 -0.20 0.30 21.27
N ILE A 257 -0.62 -0.29 20.15
CA ILE A 257 -1.00 -1.70 20.07
C ILE A 257 0.20 -2.51 19.58
N SER A 258 0.56 -3.56 20.32
CA SER A 258 1.64 -4.49 19.96
C SER A 258 1.10 -5.66 19.14
N LYS A 259 1.71 -5.96 17.99
CA LYS A 259 1.36 -7.19 17.24
C LYS A 259 1.79 -8.47 17.95
N TYR A 260 2.72 -8.42 18.89
CA TYR A 260 3.15 -9.64 19.57
C TYR A 260 2.14 -10.08 20.65
N ALA A 261 1.37 -9.14 21.19
CA ALA A 261 0.42 -9.38 22.28
C ALA A 261 -1.06 -9.15 21.89
N ASP A 262 -1.36 -8.52 20.74
CA ASP A 262 -2.74 -8.09 20.37
C ASP A 262 -3.39 -7.19 21.43
N GLU A 263 -2.59 -6.38 22.15
CA GLU A 263 -3.04 -5.52 23.24
C GLU A 263 -2.39 -4.14 23.21
N ILE A 264 -2.96 -3.21 24.00
CA ILE A 264 -2.42 -1.87 24.21
C ILE A 264 -1.27 -1.95 25.22
N VAL A 265 -0.04 -1.74 24.74
CA VAL A 265 1.19 -1.83 25.55
C VAL A 265 1.72 -0.47 26.05
N ALA A 266 1.17 0.63 25.54
CA ALA A 266 1.45 1.97 26.04
C ALA A 266 0.32 2.94 25.67
N THR A 267 0.22 4.04 26.42
CA THR A 267 -0.72 5.13 26.20
C THR A 267 0.00 6.45 26.42
N VAL A 268 -0.15 7.40 25.49
CA VAL A 268 0.49 8.73 25.54
C VAL A 268 -0.58 9.80 25.44
N GLU A 269 -0.78 10.57 26.50
CA GLU A 269 -1.73 11.70 26.50
C GLU A 269 -1.26 12.81 25.54
N VAL A 270 -2.19 13.34 24.75
CA VAL A 270 -1.94 14.40 23.75
C VAL A 270 -3.01 15.50 23.87
N PRO A 271 -2.84 16.68 23.24
CA PRO A 271 -3.86 17.72 23.30
C PRO A 271 -5.23 17.22 22.84
N THR A 272 -6.29 17.67 23.51
CA THR A 272 -7.68 17.31 23.15
C THR A 272 -8.00 17.60 21.69
N SER A 273 -7.42 18.65 21.10
CA SER A 273 -7.53 19.02 19.68
C SER A 273 -6.71 18.16 18.69
N ALA A 274 -6.06 17.09 19.15
CA ALA A 274 -5.30 16.20 18.27
C ALA A 274 -6.21 15.54 17.20
N SER A 275 -5.78 15.53 15.94
CA SER A 275 -6.66 15.19 14.81
C SER A 275 -6.05 14.26 13.75
N ASP A 276 -4.73 14.14 13.68
CA ASP A 276 -4.05 13.30 12.68
C ASP A 276 -2.69 12.77 13.20
N LEU A 277 -2.21 11.68 12.61
CA LEU A 277 -0.98 10.97 12.97
C LEU A 277 -0.09 10.74 11.74
N ARG A 278 1.22 11.00 11.87
CA ARG A 278 2.21 10.69 10.82
C ARG A 278 3.45 10.00 11.41
N MET A 279 3.73 8.80 10.93
CA MET A 279 4.91 8.03 11.31
C MET A 279 6.13 8.47 10.49
N ASP A 280 7.29 8.60 11.14
CA ASP A 280 8.61 8.66 10.50
C ASP A 280 8.82 7.41 9.63
N PRO A 281 9.23 7.53 8.34
CA PRO A 281 9.56 6.37 7.51
C PRO A 281 10.59 5.40 8.11
N LEU A 282 11.44 5.85 9.04
CA LEU A 282 12.39 5.02 9.80
C LEU A 282 11.90 4.62 11.20
N GLY A 283 10.70 5.06 11.61
CA GLY A 283 10.04 4.61 12.82
C GLY A 283 10.62 5.15 14.14
N ARG A 284 11.34 6.28 14.14
CA ARG A 284 11.86 6.90 15.38
C ARG A 284 10.82 7.83 16.02
N TYR A 285 10.07 8.56 15.19
CA TYR A 285 9.11 9.57 15.63
C TYR A 285 7.70 9.32 15.11
N LEU A 286 6.72 9.61 15.95
CA LEU A 286 5.33 9.78 15.58
C LEU A 286 4.97 11.26 15.76
N LEU A 287 4.58 11.92 14.68
CA LEU A 287 4.07 13.28 14.68
C LEU A 287 2.56 13.26 14.90
N VAL A 288 2.07 14.11 15.80
CA VAL A 288 0.64 14.26 16.12
C VAL A 288 0.21 15.69 15.79
N ARG A 289 -0.73 15.85 14.85
CA ARG A 289 -1.35 17.13 14.52
C ARG A 289 -2.31 17.55 15.63
N HIS A 290 -2.25 18.80 16.09
CA HIS A 290 -3.24 19.41 16.98
C HIS A 290 -3.39 20.92 16.72
N GLY A 291 -4.38 21.56 17.37
CA GLY A 291 -4.67 22.99 17.22
C GLY A 291 -5.73 23.28 16.14
N ALA A 292 -6.43 24.40 16.31
CA ALA A 292 -7.51 24.84 15.41
C ALA A 292 -7.11 26.06 14.56
N GLU A 293 -6.32 26.98 15.11
CA GLU A 293 -5.81 28.17 14.44
C GLU A 293 -4.29 28.17 14.51
N GLY A 294 -3.65 27.74 13.41
CA GLY A 294 -2.22 27.41 13.40
C GLY A 294 -1.96 25.97 13.86
N ASP A 295 -1.88 25.06 12.88
CA ASP A 295 -1.53 23.67 13.14
C ASP A 295 -0.22 23.59 13.96
N SER A 296 -0.30 22.80 15.03
CA SER A 296 0.79 22.53 15.96
C SER A 296 1.06 21.03 15.99
N VAL A 297 2.30 20.65 16.26
CA VAL A 297 2.78 19.27 16.14
C VAL A 297 3.38 18.85 17.48
N VAL A 298 2.92 17.72 18.01
CA VAL A 298 3.62 17.00 19.07
C VAL A 298 4.50 15.93 18.44
N VAL A 299 5.75 15.81 18.89
CA VAL A 299 6.64 14.71 18.53
C VAL A 299 6.66 13.69 19.65
N ILE A 300 6.29 12.44 19.35
CA ILE A 300 6.38 11.30 20.25
C ILE A 300 7.55 10.42 19.80
N GLY A 301 8.44 10.06 20.73
CA GLY A 301 9.50 9.08 20.51
C GLY A 301 8.92 7.67 20.49
N VAL A 302 9.07 6.94 19.39
CA VAL A 302 8.55 5.58 19.21
C VAL A 302 9.24 4.57 20.13
N ALA A 303 10.53 4.74 20.37
CA ALA A 303 11.28 3.87 21.27
C ALA A 303 10.81 3.99 22.74
N THR A 304 10.53 5.22 23.18
CA THR A 304 10.21 5.56 24.58
C THR A 304 8.71 5.69 24.87
N ASN A 305 7.87 5.76 23.83
CA ASN A 305 6.44 6.12 23.93
C ASN A 305 6.21 7.39 24.77
N SER A 306 7.04 8.43 24.56
CA SER A 306 6.98 9.68 25.32
C SER A 306 7.01 10.91 24.42
N VAL A 307 6.41 12.01 24.87
CA VAL A 307 6.48 13.30 24.17
C VAL A 307 7.92 13.84 24.28
N LEU A 308 8.55 14.10 23.14
CA LEU A 308 9.89 14.67 23.05
C LEU A 308 9.86 16.20 22.97
N GLY A 309 8.82 16.77 22.34
CA GLY A 309 8.67 18.20 22.18
C GLY A 309 7.56 18.59 21.23
N ARG A 310 7.51 19.89 20.90
CA ARG A 310 6.42 20.52 20.13
C ARG A 310 6.95 21.63 19.22
N PHE A 311 6.32 21.81 18.07
CA PHE A 311 6.58 22.95 17.17
C PHE A 311 5.32 23.32 16.37
N ALA A 312 5.29 24.54 15.82
CA ALA A 312 4.21 24.99 14.93
C ALA A 312 4.51 24.62 13.47
N SER A 313 3.54 24.02 12.78
CA SER A 313 3.61 23.69 11.35
C SER A 313 2.21 23.49 10.78
N PRO A 314 1.80 24.23 9.73
CA PRO A 314 0.75 23.80 8.82
C PRO A 314 0.88 22.31 8.46
N TRP A 315 -0.23 21.58 8.48
CA TRP A 315 -0.26 20.15 8.20
C TRP A 315 -0.82 19.86 6.81
N ARG A 316 0.08 19.52 5.89
CA ARG A 316 -0.20 19.08 4.51
C ARG A 316 0.09 17.58 4.38
N ALA A 317 -0.32 16.94 3.29
CA ALA A 317 -0.16 15.50 3.10
C ALA A 317 1.32 15.00 3.18
N ASP A 318 2.27 15.87 2.84
CA ASP A 318 3.71 15.65 2.81
C ASP A 318 4.46 16.32 3.98
N LEU A 319 4.03 17.50 4.45
CA LEU A 319 4.72 18.26 5.52
C LEU A 319 3.83 18.43 6.77
N PRO A 320 4.39 18.40 7.99
CA PRO A 320 5.79 18.16 8.32
C PRO A 320 6.26 16.74 7.98
N MET A 321 7.56 16.55 7.76
CA MET A 321 8.17 15.23 7.58
C MET A 321 9.51 15.10 8.28
N VAL A 322 9.86 13.86 8.64
CA VAL A 322 11.14 13.50 9.24
C VAL A 322 12.11 13.07 8.13
N PHE A 323 13.30 13.65 8.12
CA PHE A 323 14.41 13.27 7.24
C PHE A 323 15.15 12.03 7.76
N PRO A 324 15.97 11.34 6.94
CA PRO A 324 16.68 10.13 7.36
C PRO A 324 17.61 10.31 8.57
N ASP A 325 18.10 11.53 8.84
CA ASP A 325 18.96 11.85 9.99
C ASP A 325 18.18 12.28 11.25
N GLY A 326 16.85 12.35 11.21
CA GLY A 326 16.01 12.71 12.36
C GLY A 326 15.60 14.17 12.40
N ARG A 327 16.18 15.02 11.55
CA ARG A 327 15.74 16.41 11.37
C ARG A 327 14.34 16.46 10.78
N ILE A 328 13.61 17.55 11.04
CA ILE A 328 12.20 17.69 10.62
C ILE A 328 12.04 18.86 9.67
N ALA A 329 11.52 18.63 8.46
CA ALA A 329 11.03 19.69 7.59
C ALA A 329 9.63 20.13 8.05
N THR A 330 9.48 21.43 8.29
CA THR A 330 8.24 22.08 8.75
C THR A 330 7.86 23.23 7.82
N LEU A 331 6.56 23.52 7.69
CA LEU A 331 6.09 24.70 6.94
C LEU A 331 6.16 25.96 7.80
N ARG A 332 6.59 27.09 7.22
CA ARG A 332 6.55 28.42 7.85
C ARG A 332 6.31 29.50 6.80
N GLY A 333 5.07 29.97 6.68
CA GLY A 333 4.69 30.88 5.61
C GLY A 333 4.86 30.24 4.23
N ASN A 334 5.64 30.88 3.36
CA ASN A 334 5.97 30.35 2.03
C ASN A 334 7.15 29.36 2.04
N ASP A 335 7.86 29.23 3.17
CA ASP A 335 9.13 28.52 3.24
C ASP A 335 9.00 27.16 3.93
N VAL A 336 9.99 26.30 3.69
CA VAL A 336 10.21 25.10 4.49
C VAL A 336 11.42 25.34 5.39
N VAL A 337 11.24 25.14 6.69
CA VAL A 337 12.31 25.24 7.68
C VAL A 337 12.72 23.83 8.09
N THR A 338 14.01 23.55 8.14
CA THR A 338 14.53 22.30 8.72
C THR A 338 14.83 22.54 10.19
N LEU A 339 14.23 21.74 11.07
CA LEU A 339 14.45 21.73 12.52
C LEU A 339 15.48 20.66 12.90
N ALA A 340 16.25 20.93 13.95
CA ALA A 340 17.18 19.98 14.54
C ALA A 340 16.48 18.75 15.13
N GLU A 341 17.22 17.65 15.22
CA GLU A 341 16.82 16.52 16.06
C GLU A 341 16.90 16.91 17.54
N GLY A 342 15.98 16.41 18.37
CA GLY A 342 15.97 16.64 19.81
C GLY A 342 15.27 17.93 20.25
N ASP A 343 15.91 19.08 20.10
CA ASP A 343 15.39 20.37 20.61
C ASP A 343 14.50 21.13 19.60
N PHE A 344 14.39 20.63 18.38
CA PHE A 344 13.58 21.19 17.29
C PHE A 344 13.91 22.65 16.93
N ARG A 345 15.12 23.15 17.24
CA ARG A 345 15.54 24.49 16.84
C ARG A 345 15.72 24.60 15.31
N PRO A 346 15.39 25.74 14.67
CA PRO A 346 15.67 25.94 13.25
C PRO A 346 17.16 25.80 12.91
N LEU A 347 17.47 25.08 11.83
CA LEU A 347 18.83 24.90 11.30
C LEU A 347 19.01 25.50 9.91
N ALA A 348 18.01 25.38 9.04
CA ALA A 348 18.07 25.86 7.65
C ALA A 348 16.69 26.29 7.17
N VAL A 349 16.66 27.18 6.18
CA VAL A 349 15.44 27.62 5.49
C VAL A 349 15.61 27.30 4.01
N THR A 350 14.58 26.71 3.41
CA THR A 350 14.42 26.56 1.96
C THR A 350 13.37 27.56 1.50
N PRO A 351 13.78 28.70 0.90
CA PRO A 351 12.87 29.71 0.39
C PRO A 351 11.87 29.12 -0.60
N ASP A 352 10.63 29.60 -0.54
CA ASP A 352 9.52 29.16 -1.41
C ASP A 352 9.19 27.66 -1.35
N GLY A 353 9.77 26.92 -0.39
CA GLY A 353 9.60 25.48 -0.25
C GLY A 353 8.15 25.02 -0.12
N ALA A 354 7.25 25.87 0.36
CA ALA A 354 5.82 25.57 0.46
C ALA A 354 5.12 25.44 -0.90
N LYS A 355 5.73 25.93 -2.00
CA LYS A 355 5.17 25.79 -3.37
C LYS A 355 5.33 24.37 -3.94
N ASP A 356 6.23 23.57 -3.36
CA ASP A 356 6.50 22.20 -3.78
C ASP A 356 5.88 21.18 -2.81
N ILE A 357 5.57 19.99 -3.32
CA ILE A 357 5.32 18.77 -2.58
C ILE A 357 6.65 18.07 -2.34
N TRP A 358 6.91 17.65 -1.10
CA TRP A 358 8.18 17.06 -0.67
C TRP A 358 8.07 15.55 -0.54
N MET A 359 9.12 14.85 -0.96
CA MET A 359 9.26 13.40 -0.77
C MET A 359 10.74 13.06 -0.59
N VAL A 360 11.04 12.13 0.32
CA VAL A 360 12.39 11.55 0.47
C VAL A 360 12.39 10.17 -0.19
N VAL A 361 13.42 9.89 -0.98
CA VAL A 361 13.70 8.57 -1.54
C VAL A 361 15.17 8.20 -1.29
N GLN A 362 15.46 6.92 -1.14
CA GLN A 362 16.83 6.40 -1.01
C GLN A 362 17.25 5.80 -2.36
N TRP A 363 18.15 6.46 -3.11
CA TRP A 363 18.44 6.05 -4.48
C TRP A 363 19.80 6.50 -5.03
N ASN A 364 20.65 5.54 -5.40
CA ASN A 364 21.98 5.77 -5.99
C ASN A 364 21.99 6.10 -7.50
N GLY A 365 20.82 6.15 -8.16
CA GLY A 365 20.76 6.28 -9.63
C GLY A 365 21.28 7.61 -10.21
N PHE A 366 21.44 8.64 -9.38
CA PHE A 366 22.06 9.92 -9.76
C PHE A 366 23.58 9.97 -9.54
N SER A 367 24.19 8.95 -8.94
CA SER A 367 25.63 8.94 -8.67
C SER A 367 26.43 8.68 -9.94
N ARG A 368 27.47 9.49 -10.18
CA ARG A 368 28.33 9.37 -11.35
C ARG A 368 29.10 8.05 -11.26
N ARG A 369 28.80 7.11 -12.17
CA ARG A 369 29.51 5.81 -12.26
C ARG A 369 31.04 5.95 -12.42
N GLY A 370 31.54 7.14 -12.78
CA GLY A 370 32.97 7.45 -12.92
C GLY A 370 33.76 7.65 -11.62
N GLU A 371 33.15 8.05 -10.49
CA GLU A 371 33.94 8.34 -9.27
C GLU A 371 34.44 7.08 -8.55
N ALA A 372 33.78 5.94 -8.73
CA ALA A 372 34.28 4.64 -8.30
C ALA A 372 35.52 4.19 -9.10
N LEU A 373 35.62 4.59 -10.38
CA LEU A 373 36.73 4.26 -11.27
C LEU A 373 38.00 5.07 -11.00
N VAL A 374 37.88 6.30 -10.47
CA VAL A 374 39.05 7.18 -10.19
C VAL A 374 39.89 6.68 -8.99
N ARG A 375 39.36 5.76 -8.16
CA ARG A 375 40.15 5.07 -7.12
C ARG A 375 40.81 3.78 -7.59
N ALA A 376 40.49 3.28 -8.79
CA ALA A 376 41.26 2.21 -9.41
C ALA A 376 42.58 2.80 -9.94
N ARG A 377 43.64 2.64 -9.14
CA ARG A 377 44.99 3.13 -9.38
C ARG A 377 45.44 2.89 -10.83
N VAL A 378 45.91 3.93 -11.51
CA VAL A 378 46.65 3.79 -12.77
C VAL A 378 47.91 2.96 -12.51
N VAL A 379 47.87 1.69 -12.88
CA VAL A 379 49.06 0.85 -13.02
C VAL A 379 49.59 1.09 -14.43
N ARG A 380 50.86 1.50 -14.54
CA ARG A 380 51.52 1.70 -15.84
C ARG A 380 51.66 0.35 -16.55
N PRO A 381 51.42 0.25 -17.87
CA PRO A 381 51.44 -1.00 -18.61
C PRO A 381 52.86 -1.46 -18.99
N ASP A 382 53.82 -1.40 -18.06
CA ASP A 382 55.23 -1.76 -18.27
C ASP A 382 55.73 -2.77 -17.23
N THR A 383 55.05 -3.92 -17.11
CA THR A 383 55.57 -5.23 -16.67
C THR A 383 54.45 -6.27 -16.76
N LEU A 384 54.26 -6.89 -17.93
CA LEU A 384 53.48 -8.11 -18.06
C LEU A 384 54.43 -9.28 -18.39
N PRO A 385 54.50 -10.34 -17.57
CA PRO A 385 55.17 -11.58 -17.96
C PRO A 385 54.45 -12.23 -19.15
N ARG A 386 55.20 -12.88 -20.03
CA ARG A 386 54.64 -13.60 -21.19
C ARG A 386 53.74 -14.76 -20.72
N PRO A 387 52.63 -15.05 -21.44
CA PRO A 387 51.79 -16.20 -21.11
C PRO A 387 52.55 -17.51 -21.34
N VAL A 388 52.44 -18.43 -20.39
CA VAL A 388 52.93 -19.81 -20.52
C VAL A 388 51.91 -20.60 -21.33
N VAL A 389 52.36 -21.23 -22.40
CA VAL A 389 51.56 -22.19 -23.18
C VAL A 389 51.49 -23.51 -22.40
N VAL A 390 50.28 -24.03 -22.22
CA VAL A 390 50.05 -25.43 -21.84
C VAL A 390 49.09 -26.04 -22.86
N ASP A 391 49.64 -26.84 -23.76
CA ASP A 391 48.91 -27.65 -24.72
C ASP A 391 48.40 -28.93 -24.04
N THR A 392 47.20 -29.39 -24.38
CA THR A 392 46.89 -30.80 -24.69
C THR A 392 45.48 -30.92 -25.30
N ALA A 393 45.45 -31.53 -26.48
CA ALA A 393 44.33 -31.68 -27.40
C ALA A 393 43.07 -32.41 -26.88
N ALA A 394 41.92 -32.02 -27.46
CA ALA A 394 40.97 -32.96 -28.07
C ALA A 394 40.17 -32.26 -29.20
N ALA A 395 40.25 -32.80 -30.41
CA ALA A 395 39.47 -32.43 -31.61
C ALA A 395 39.18 -33.74 -32.40
N ALA A 396 38.29 -33.89 -33.38
CA ALA A 396 37.37 -33.00 -34.13
C ALA A 396 36.10 -33.84 -34.50
N PRO A 397 35.20 -33.58 -35.51
CA PRO A 397 35.46 -33.05 -36.87
C PRO A 397 34.55 -31.86 -37.31
N PRO A 398 34.84 -31.22 -38.46
CA PRO A 398 34.19 -29.99 -38.94
C PRO A 398 33.18 -30.23 -40.08
N VAL A 399 32.40 -29.21 -40.45
CA VAL A 399 31.89 -29.05 -41.83
C VAL A 399 31.93 -27.58 -42.29
N ASP A 400 32.55 -27.44 -43.46
CA ASP A 400 32.87 -26.31 -44.34
C ASP A 400 31.96 -25.07 -44.46
N SER A 401 32.64 -23.98 -44.84
CA SER A 401 32.12 -22.73 -45.38
C SER A 401 31.68 -22.82 -46.85
N VAL A 402 30.60 -22.13 -47.24
CA VAL A 402 30.32 -21.76 -48.65
C VAL A 402 29.89 -20.29 -48.75
N SER A 403 30.29 -19.66 -49.86
CA SER A 403 30.13 -18.25 -50.22
C SER A 403 28.69 -17.74 -50.39
N PRO A 404 28.50 -16.40 -50.43
CA PRO A 404 27.20 -15.78 -50.70
C PRO A 404 26.92 -15.64 -52.20
N ASP A 405 25.66 -15.78 -52.61
CA ASP A 405 25.08 -14.89 -53.63
C ASP A 405 23.54 -14.94 -53.69
N SER A 406 22.94 -13.81 -54.07
CA SER A 406 21.57 -13.64 -54.60
C SER A 406 20.34 -14.09 -53.76
N ALA A 407 19.19 -13.41 -53.80
CA ALA A 407 18.82 -12.05 -54.17
C ALA A 407 17.35 -11.83 -53.73
N LEU A 408 16.98 -10.61 -53.32
CA LEU A 408 15.75 -9.92 -53.75
C LEU A 408 15.61 -8.56 -53.02
N ALA A 409 15.49 -7.50 -53.82
CA ALA A 409 15.28 -6.13 -53.34
C ALA A 409 13.80 -5.85 -53.02
N PHE A 410 13.49 -4.79 -52.26
CA PHE A 410 13.00 -3.55 -52.88
C PHE A 410 12.78 -2.38 -51.90
N ALA A 411 13.12 -1.18 -52.39
CA ALA A 411 12.53 0.13 -52.09
C ALA A 411 12.48 0.67 -50.65
N THR A 412 13.44 1.54 -50.33
CA THR A 412 13.23 2.72 -49.48
C THR A 412 12.24 3.70 -50.13
N ALA A 413 11.27 4.22 -49.39
CA ALA A 413 10.39 5.31 -49.83
C ALA A 413 10.41 6.50 -48.83
N ARG A 414 10.38 7.73 -49.38
CA ARG A 414 10.40 9.00 -48.62
C ARG A 414 9.12 9.21 -47.79
N PRO A 415 9.18 9.98 -46.68
CA PRO A 415 8.00 10.60 -46.10
C PRO A 415 7.46 11.72 -47.03
N ALA A 416 6.13 11.77 -47.17
CA ALA A 416 5.41 12.82 -47.89
C ALA A 416 5.04 14.00 -46.96
N PRO A 417 4.79 15.22 -47.50
CA PRO A 417 4.71 16.45 -46.69
C PRO A 417 3.39 16.67 -45.96
N VAL A 418 3.45 17.57 -44.97
CA VAL A 418 2.33 18.08 -44.16
C VAL A 418 1.37 18.94 -45.00
N PRO A 419 0.03 18.80 -44.86
CA PRO A 419 -0.92 19.78 -45.37
C PRO A 419 -1.10 20.94 -44.37
N GLU A 420 -0.91 22.17 -44.86
CA GLU A 420 -1.16 23.41 -44.13
C GLU A 420 -2.65 23.83 -44.12
N ARG A 421 -2.93 24.93 -43.42
CA ARG A 421 -4.24 25.52 -43.11
C ARG A 421 -5.10 25.88 -44.33
N SER A 422 -6.41 25.92 -44.11
CA SER A 422 -7.34 26.78 -44.86
C SER A 422 -7.95 27.85 -43.92
N PRO A 423 -7.99 29.13 -44.31
CA PRO A 423 -8.68 30.19 -43.59
C PRO A 423 -10.04 30.51 -44.30
N PRO A 424 -10.75 31.63 -44.03
CA PRO A 424 -12.05 31.58 -43.39
C PRO A 424 -13.23 31.91 -44.33
N LEU A 425 -14.46 31.67 -43.86
CA LEU A 425 -15.67 32.24 -44.46
C LEU A 425 -16.19 33.40 -43.60
N ASP A 426 -16.23 34.57 -44.21
CA ASP A 426 -16.82 35.80 -43.70
C ASP A 426 -18.31 35.86 -44.05
N SER A 427 -19.12 36.41 -43.15
CA SER A 427 -20.43 36.97 -43.51
C SER A 427 -20.79 38.14 -42.60
N ALA A 428 -20.58 39.33 -43.13
CA ALA A 428 -20.74 40.60 -42.43
C ALA A 428 -22.21 40.96 -42.13
N ARG A 429 -22.43 41.76 -41.08
CA ARG A 429 -22.91 43.16 -41.27
C ARG A 429 -22.89 44.07 -40.03
N ARG A 430 -22.36 45.28 -40.26
CA ARG A 430 -22.70 46.61 -39.70
C ARG A 430 -22.43 46.92 -38.21
N ALA A 431 -21.42 47.76 -38.04
CA ALA A 431 -21.24 48.77 -36.98
C ALA A 431 -22.06 50.06 -37.34
N PRO A 432 -21.90 51.25 -36.69
CA PRO A 432 -21.03 51.59 -35.55
C PRO A 432 -21.64 52.53 -34.46
N THR A 433 -20.93 52.64 -33.33
CA THR A 433 -20.69 53.81 -32.44
C THR A 433 -20.17 53.25 -31.10
N GLY A 434 -19.20 53.82 -30.39
CA GLY A 434 -18.52 55.10 -30.50
C GLY A 434 -18.67 55.88 -29.19
N GLY A 435 -17.69 55.83 -28.29
CA GLY A 435 -17.73 56.55 -27.00
C GLY A 435 -16.70 56.04 -25.98
N GLU A 436 -15.93 56.96 -25.42
CA GLU A 436 -14.81 56.71 -24.50
C GLU A 436 -15.20 56.81 -23.01
N SER A 437 -14.21 56.62 -22.13
CA SER A 437 -14.22 56.89 -20.67
C SER A 437 -15.07 55.94 -19.79
N GLY A 438 -14.72 55.67 -18.53
CA GLY A 438 -13.56 56.11 -17.75
C GLY A 438 -13.51 55.44 -16.36
N GLN A 439 -12.44 55.71 -15.62
CA GLN A 439 -12.22 55.57 -14.16
C GLN A 439 -13.08 54.63 -13.27
N ALA A 440 -12.35 53.87 -12.44
CA ALA A 440 -12.77 53.25 -11.16
C ALA A 440 -13.39 54.28 -10.16
N PRO A 441 -14.01 53.91 -9.02
CA PRO A 441 -13.77 52.69 -8.25
C PRO A 441 -14.96 52.03 -7.50
N SER A 442 -14.60 51.05 -6.68
CA SER A 442 -15.39 50.38 -5.63
C SER A 442 -16.38 51.24 -4.85
N ARG A 443 -17.57 50.67 -4.55
CA ARG A 443 -18.30 50.97 -3.32
C ARG A 443 -18.78 49.71 -2.61
N SER A 444 -18.52 49.68 -1.31
CA SER A 444 -19.15 48.82 -0.32
C SER A 444 -20.58 49.31 -0.04
N SER A 445 -21.54 48.40 0.15
CA SER A 445 -22.26 48.21 1.45
C SER A 445 -23.70 47.69 1.34
N ALA A 446 -24.02 46.79 2.27
CA ALA A 446 -25.34 46.52 2.87
C ALA A 446 -26.46 45.82 2.05
N ALA A 447 -27.35 45.15 2.82
CA ALA A 447 -28.42 44.21 2.44
C ALA A 447 -27.92 42.93 1.75
N LEU A 448 -28.25 41.70 2.19
CA LEU A 448 -29.50 41.28 2.83
C LEU A 448 -29.25 40.26 3.96
N ARG A 449 -29.73 40.57 5.18
CA ARG A 449 -29.88 39.61 6.31
C ARG A 449 -31.35 39.62 6.73
N ALA A 450 -32.08 38.54 6.48
CA ALA A 450 -33.29 38.15 7.24
C ALA A 450 -33.78 36.76 6.82
N ASN A 451 -34.37 36.05 7.79
CA ASN A 451 -35.24 34.87 7.67
C ASN A 451 -34.58 33.48 7.65
N LEU A 452 -34.43 32.89 8.85
CA LEU A 452 -35.07 31.62 9.26
C LEU A 452 -34.61 31.26 10.69
N GLN A 453 -35.35 31.71 11.71
CA GLN A 453 -35.08 31.32 13.10
C GLN A 453 -36.34 31.31 13.98
N ALA A 454 -37.15 30.29 13.76
CA ALA A 454 -38.11 29.65 14.66
C ALA A 454 -38.26 28.22 14.11
N ASP A 455 -38.46 27.15 14.88
CA ASP A 455 -39.11 27.03 16.17
C ASP A 455 -38.61 25.75 16.88
N SER A 456 -38.39 25.77 18.20
CA SER A 456 -38.13 24.58 19.03
C SER A 456 -37.95 24.93 20.50
N ASN A 457 -39.05 25.03 21.26
CA ASN A 457 -38.98 25.00 22.72
C ASN A 457 -40.24 24.39 23.34
N ARG A 458 -40.24 23.08 23.63
CA ARG A 458 -41.21 22.51 24.57
C ARG A 458 -40.60 21.42 25.45
N ARG A 459 -40.44 21.76 26.73
CA ARG A 459 -40.06 20.86 27.82
C ARG A 459 -41.17 19.86 28.12
N VAL A 460 -40.82 18.63 28.48
CA VAL A 460 -41.62 17.78 29.38
C VAL A 460 -40.69 17.26 30.47
N ALA A 461 -41.17 17.27 31.72
CA ALA A 461 -40.35 17.09 32.91
C ALA A 461 -40.18 15.62 33.33
N VAL A 462 -39.06 15.35 34.01
CA VAL A 462 -38.75 14.08 34.68
C VAL A 462 -39.48 14.01 36.03
N ARG A 463 -40.10 12.87 36.35
CA ARG A 463 -40.60 12.55 37.69
C ARG A 463 -39.84 11.34 38.25
N LYS A 464 -39.34 11.46 39.48
CA LYS A 464 -38.78 10.34 40.28
C LYS A 464 -39.90 9.49 40.86
N GLU A 465 -39.65 8.19 41.01
CA GLU A 465 -40.31 7.30 41.99
C GLU A 465 -39.30 6.20 42.38
N SER A 466 -39.44 5.53 43.54
CA SER A 466 -38.40 4.63 44.08
C SER A 466 -38.97 3.46 44.91
N ALA A 467 -38.62 2.21 44.58
CA ALA A 467 -38.70 0.99 45.41
C ALA A 467 -37.95 -0.16 44.69
N ARG A 468 -37.02 -0.96 45.24
CA ARG A 468 -36.94 -1.84 46.44
C ARG A 468 -37.49 -3.27 46.26
N ARG A 469 -36.59 -4.28 46.31
CA ARG A 469 -36.78 -5.76 46.51
C ARG A 469 -37.52 -6.48 45.35
N ALA A 470 -37.31 -7.75 44.96
CA ALA A 470 -36.40 -8.88 45.31
C ALA A 470 -36.12 -9.68 43.98
N GLY A 471 -35.42 -10.82 43.86
CA GLY A 471 -34.65 -11.69 44.79
C GLY A 471 -35.12 -13.17 44.78
N VAL A 472 -34.19 -14.16 44.76
CA VAL A 472 -34.43 -15.65 44.80
C VAL A 472 -34.99 -16.24 43.47
N ALA A 473 -34.69 -17.44 42.95
CA ALA A 473 -33.82 -18.58 43.34
C ALA A 473 -33.19 -19.30 42.10
N THR A 474 -32.17 -20.12 42.37
CA THR A 474 -31.61 -21.15 41.46
C THR A 474 -32.33 -22.50 41.66
N VAL A 475 -32.55 -23.28 40.60
CA VAL A 475 -32.88 -24.73 40.69
C VAL A 475 -32.12 -25.53 39.63
N ARG A 476 -31.67 -26.74 39.98
CA ARG A 476 -31.02 -27.77 39.13
C ARG A 476 -31.52 -29.17 39.57
N ILE A 477 -31.11 -30.22 38.83
CA ILE A 477 -31.14 -31.68 39.18
C ILE A 477 -32.48 -32.40 38.82
N PRO A 478 -32.54 -33.66 38.29
CA PRO A 478 -31.54 -34.50 37.57
C PRO A 478 -32.00 -35.23 36.26
N VAL A 479 -30.99 -35.79 35.58
CA VAL A 479 -30.85 -36.96 34.66
C VAL A 479 -31.99 -38.02 34.53
N ALA A 480 -32.26 -38.46 33.28
CA ALA A 480 -32.46 -39.89 32.88
C ALA A 480 -32.36 -40.10 31.34
N THR A 481 -31.99 -41.31 30.89
CA THR A 481 -31.74 -41.69 29.48
C THR A 481 -32.66 -42.85 29.05
N THR A 482 -33.02 -42.98 27.74
CA THR A 482 -33.00 -44.24 26.91
C THR A 482 -34.14 -44.38 25.85
N THR A 483 -33.73 -44.55 24.58
CA THR A 483 -34.40 -45.07 23.34
C THR A 483 -35.78 -44.60 22.82
N ALA A 484 -35.75 -43.98 21.62
CA ALA A 484 -36.32 -44.38 20.30
C ALA A 484 -37.70 -45.12 20.17
N PRO A 485 -38.42 -45.04 19.02
CA PRO A 485 -38.04 -44.42 17.73
C PRO A 485 -39.05 -43.40 17.15
N ALA A 486 -38.58 -42.51 16.26
CA ALA A 486 -39.45 -41.76 15.34
C ALA A 486 -38.70 -41.47 14.02
N GLN A 487 -39.23 -41.97 12.90
CA GLN A 487 -38.76 -41.60 11.56
C GLN A 487 -39.54 -40.41 11.01
N THR A 488 -38.98 -39.80 9.95
CA THR A 488 -39.55 -38.77 9.05
C THR A 488 -39.69 -37.35 9.63
N GLY A 489 -39.17 -36.36 8.88
CA GLY A 489 -39.18 -34.93 9.25
C GLY A 489 -37.82 -34.19 9.20
N GLY A 490 -36.74 -34.84 8.76
CA GLY A 490 -35.41 -34.20 8.72
C GLY A 490 -35.28 -33.12 7.65
N LYS A 491 -34.82 -31.91 8.05
CA LYS A 491 -34.45 -30.81 7.13
C LYS A 491 -33.56 -31.34 5.99
N ARG A 492 -33.87 -30.96 4.74
CA ARG A 492 -33.03 -31.27 3.57
C ARG A 492 -31.62 -30.73 3.80
N GLY A 493 -30.61 -31.58 3.65
CA GLY A 493 -29.22 -31.16 3.67
C GLY A 493 -28.92 -30.21 2.51
N SER A 494 -28.09 -29.20 2.76
CA SER A 494 -27.67 -28.21 1.77
C SER A 494 -26.19 -28.31 1.38
N PHE A 495 -25.36 -28.91 2.24
CA PHE A 495 -23.92 -29.01 2.02
C PHE A 495 -23.55 -30.19 1.13
N VAL A 496 -22.72 -29.96 0.11
CA VAL A 496 -22.15 -31.01 -0.75
C VAL A 496 -20.64 -30.98 -0.70
N VAL A 497 -20.02 -32.15 -0.77
CA VAL A 497 -18.57 -32.31 -0.92
C VAL A 497 -18.28 -32.48 -2.40
N GLN A 498 -17.46 -31.62 -3.00
CA GLN A 498 -17.02 -31.73 -4.39
C GLN A 498 -15.58 -32.25 -4.44
N PHE A 499 -15.31 -33.19 -5.36
CA PHE A 499 -13.97 -33.78 -5.58
C PHE A 499 -13.37 -33.41 -6.94
N ALA A 500 -14.20 -33.06 -7.93
CA ALA A 500 -13.76 -32.63 -9.26
C ALA A 500 -14.86 -31.84 -9.96
N ALA A 501 -14.48 -30.98 -10.91
CA ALA A 501 -15.36 -30.37 -11.89
C ALA A 501 -14.73 -30.53 -13.28
N LEU A 502 -15.39 -31.26 -14.17
CA LEU A 502 -14.80 -31.77 -15.42
C LEU A 502 -15.67 -31.41 -16.62
N LYS A 503 -15.06 -31.19 -17.78
CA LYS A 503 -15.79 -30.98 -19.06
C LYS A 503 -16.24 -32.30 -19.72
N ALA A 504 -15.63 -33.42 -19.36
CA ALA A 504 -15.91 -34.74 -19.94
C ALA A 504 -16.73 -35.62 -18.96
N GLU A 505 -17.94 -35.99 -19.38
CA GLU A 505 -18.86 -36.79 -18.56
C GLU A 505 -18.30 -38.16 -18.19
N ARG A 506 -17.68 -38.85 -19.16
CA ARG A 506 -17.14 -40.20 -18.98
C ARG A 506 -16.11 -40.24 -17.86
N THR A 507 -15.16 -39.31 -17.87
CA THR A 507 -14.14 -39.16 -16.84
C THR A 507 -14.75 -38.82 -15.47
N ALA A 508 -15.81 -38.00 -15.44
CA ALA A 508 -16.55 -37.73 -14.20
C ALA A 508 -17.26 -38.99 -13.66
N ARG A 509 -17.82 -39.85 -14.53
CA ARG A 509 -18.43 -41.15 -14.14
C ARG A 509 -17.38 -42.14 -13.61
N GLU A 510 -16.22 -42.21 -14.26
CA GLU A 510 -15.08 -43.05 -13.85
C GLU A 510 -14.43 -42.59 -12.53
N ILE A 511 -14.49 -41.30 -12.19
CA ILE A 511 -14.03 -40.78 -10.90
C ILE A 511 -15.10 -40.96 -9.82
N ALA A 512 -16.38 -40.70 -10.13
CA ALA A 512 -17.49 -40.88 -9.19
C ALA A 512 -17.62 -42.34 -8.70
N SER A 513 -17.46 -43.32 -9.60
CA SER A 513 -17.56 -44.75 -9.26
C SER A 513 -16.50 -45.23 -8.25
N LYS A 514 -15.36 -44.52 -8.19
CA LYS A 514 -14.23 -44.82 -7.29
C LYS A 514 -14.34 -44.15 -5.92
N ILE A 515 -15.29 -43.23 -5.71
CA ILE A 515 -15.42 -42.46 -4.46
C ILE A 515 -16.62 -42.97 -3.66
N LYS A 516 -16.34 -43.43 -2.44
CA LYS A 516 -17.33 -43.80 -1.42
C LYS A 516 -16.87 -43.28 -0.06
N ALA A 517 -17.78 -42.72 0.73
CA ALA A 517 -17.53 -42.38 2.13
C ALA A 517 -18.84 -42.42 2.91
N ASN A 518 -18.78 -42.83 4.18
CA ASN A 518 -19.93 -42.94 5.08
C ASN A 518 -21.13 -43.73 4.52
N GLY A 519 -20.88 -44.75 3.68
CA GLY A 519 -21.91 -45.56 3.02
C GLY A 519 -22.51 -44.95 1.75
N GLU A 520 -22.29 -43.66 1.48
CA GLU A 520 -22.71 -42.99 0.25
C GLU A 520 -21.67 -43.17 -0.88
N LYS A 521 -22.16 -43.17 -2.13
CA LYS A 521 -21.35 -43.13 -3.34
C LYS A 521 -21.37 -41.72 -3.91
N ALA A 522 -20.25 -41.25 -4.47
CA ALA A 522 -20.27 -39.99 -5.21
C ALA A 522 -21.18 -40.10 -6.44
N HIS A 523 -21.87 -39.00 -6.76
CA HIS A 523 -22.73 -38.86 -7.92
C HIS A 523 -22.34 -37.61 -8.71
N ILE A 524 -22.86 -37.47 -9.93
CA ILE A 524 -22.56 -36.33 -10.80
C ILE A 524 -23.68 -35.30 -10.71
N MET A 525 -23.30 -34.05 -10.49
CA MET A 525 -24.16 -32.90 -10.68
C MET A 525 -23.68 -32.12 -11.90
N VAL A 526 -24.55 -31.97 -12.89
CA VAL A 526 -24.28 -31.13 -14.07
C VAL A 526 -24.61 -29.68 -13.72
N THR A 527 -23.66 -28.77 -13.93
CA THR A 527 -23.88 -27.32 -13.79
C THR A 527 -23.43 -26.62 -15.05
N THR A 528 -24.26 -25.75 -15.61
CA THR A 528 -23.87 -24.89 -16.74
C THR A 528 -23.12 -23.66 -16.20
N THR A 529 -21.97 -23.34 -16.78
CA THR A 529 -21.21 -22.13 -16.45
C THR A 529 -20.70 -21.53 -17.75
N ASN A 530 -21.06 -20.27 -18.02
CA ASN A 530 -20.78 -19.57 -19.28
C ASN A 530 -21.17 -20.40 -20.53
N GLY A 531 -22.38 -20.98 -20.52
CA GLY A 531 -22.90 -21.84 -21.59
C GLY A 531 -22.24 -23.22 -21.72
N THR A 532 -21.19 -23.52 -20.96
CA THR A 532 -20.50 -24.82 -20.98
C THR A 532 -21.01 -25.73 -19.86
N ALA A 533 -21.30 -26.99 -20.15
CA ALA A 533 -21.64 -27.99 -19.14
C ALA A 533 -20.38 -28.43 -18.36
N LEU A 534 -20.46 -28.38 -17.03
CA LEU A 534 -19.46 -28.94 -16.12
C LEU A 534 -20.09 -30.08 -15.31
N TYR A 535 -19.43 -31.24 -15.36
CA TYR A 535 -19.77 -32.44 -14.61
C TYR A 535 -19.01 -32.42 -13.28
N ARG A 536 -19.70 -32.06 -12.20
CA ARG A 536 -19.14 -32.01 -10.84
C ARG A 536 -19.33 -33.36 -10.17
N VAL A 537 -18.24 -33.95 -9.69
CA VAL A 537 -18.28 -35.18 -8.89
C VAL A 537 -18.48 -34.79 -7.43
N ILE A 538 -19.63 -35.14 -6.85
CA ILE A 538 -20.05 -34.70 -5.52
C ILE A 538 -20.57 -35.84 -4.62
N LEU A 539 -20.60 -35.60 -3.31
CA LEU A 539 -21.14 -36.49 -2.26
C LEU A 539 -22.05 -35.67 -1.31
N GLY A 540 -23.03 -36.33 -0.69
CA GLY A 540 -24.11 -35.69 0.08
C GLY A 540 -25.44 -35.63 -0.70
N PRO A 541 -26.39 -34.74 -0.32
CA PRO A 541 -26.19 -33.56 0.52
C PRO A 541 -26.28 -33.83 2.03
N PHE A 542 -25.34 -33.25 2.76
CA PHE A 542 -25.19 -33.32 4.22
C PHE A 542 -25.96 -32.20 4.93
N ARG A 543 -26.32 -32.43 6.19
CA ARG A 543 -27.11 -31.50 7.03
C ARG A 543 -26.27 -30.36 7.61
N SER A 544 -24.94 -30.50 7.64
CA SER A 544 -24.04 -29.49 8.18
C SER A 544 -22.65 -29.53 7.52
N ARG A 545 -21.94 -28.40 7.53
CA ARG A 545 -20.56 -28.33 7.02
C ARG A 545 -19.59 -29.31 7.72
N PRO A 546 -19.61 -29.49 9.07
CA PRO A 546 -18.74 -30.46 9.74
C PRO A 546 -19.06 -31.93 9.43
N GLU A 547 -20.27 -32.23 8.98
CA GLU A 547 -20.64 -33.56 8.48
C GLU A 547 -20.05 -33.80 7.08
N ALA A 548 -20.19 -32.82 6.18
CA ALA A 548 -19.56 -32.82 4.86
C ALA A 548 -18.01 -32.90 4.95
N GLU A 549 -17.38 -32.13 5.83
CA GLU A 549 -15.92 -32.15 6.04
C GLU A 549 -15.40 -33.48 6.63
N ARG A 550 -16.22 -34.21 7.40
CA ARG A 550 -15.89 -35.57 7.83
C ARG A 550 -16.01 -36.56 6.67
N ALA A 551 -17.06 -36.45 5.85
CA ALA A 551 -17.24 -37.29 4.67
C ALA A 551 -16.14 -37.06 3.61
N GLY A 552 -15.73 -35.80 3.38
CA GLY A 552 -14.61 -35.45 2.49
C GLY A 552 -13.29 -36.03 2.97
N ARG A 553 -12.95 -35.88 4.26
CA ARG A 553 -11.75 -36.52 4.85
C ARG A 553 -11.79 -38.05 4.76
N ALA A 554 -12.94 -38.67 5.01
CA ALA A 554 -13.12 -40.11 4.92
C ALA A 554 -12.97 -40.66 3.48
N ALA A 555 -13.14 -39.82 2.46
CA ALA A 555 -12.91 -40.19 1.06
C ALA A 555 -11.41 -40.22 0.65
N GLY A 556 -10.49 -39.71 1.49
CA GLY A 556 -9.04 -39.82 1.27
C GLY A 556 -8.49 -39.08 0.06
N ARG A 557 -9.16 -38.00 -0.40
CA ARG A 557 -8.78 -37.19 -1.57
C ARG A 557 -9.05 -35.72 -1.31
N ASP A 558 -8.42 -34.83 -2.08
CA ASP A 558 -8.71 -33.39 -2.06
C ASP A 558 -10.20 -33.14 -2.31
N PHE A 559 -10.79 -32.24 -1.52
CA PHE A 559 -12.21 -31.95 -1.55
C PHE A 559 -12.51 -30.49 -1.18
N TRP A 560 -13.68 -30.02 -1.61
CA TRP A 560 -14.23 -28.72 -1.23
C TRP A 560 -15.66 -28.89 -0.72
N VAL A 561 -16.08 -28.09 0.26
CA VAL A 561 -17.45 -28.12 0.80
C VAL A 561 -18.18 -26.83 0.47
N PHE A 562 -19.34 -26.96 -0.18
CA PHE A 562 -20.18 -25.85 -0.62
C PHE A 562 -21.64 -26.06 -0.18
N ASP A 563 -22.37 -24.98 0.07
CA ASP A 563 -23.82 -25.03 0.23
C ASP A 563 -24.50 -24.83 -1.13
N LYS A 564 -25.38 -25.77 -1.52
CA LYS A 564 -26.10 -25.81 -2.80
C LYS A 564 -27.03 -24.61 -3.03
N GLY A 565 -27.37 -23.83 -2.00
CA GLY A 565 -28.14 -22.60 -2.10
C GLY A 565 -27.34 -21.33 -2.45
N SER A 566 -26.03 -21.44 -2.70
CA SER A 566 -25.11 -20.28 -2.81
C SER A 566 -24.74 -19.88 -4.25
N ASN A 567 -25.47 -20.36 -5.26
CA ASN A 567 -24.98 -20.46 -6.64
C ASN A 567 -25.67 -19.49 -7.61
#